data_AF-A0A1Z9ISB6-F1
#
_entry.id   AF-A0A1Z9ISB6-F1
#
_cell.length_a   1.000
_cell.length_b   1.000
_cell.length_c   1.000
_cell.angle_alpha   90.00
_cell.angle_beta   90.00
_cell.angle_gamma   90.00
#
_symmetry.space_group_name_H-M   'P 1'
#
loop_
_entity.id
_entity.type
_entity.pdbx_description
1 polymer ?
#
loop_
_entity_poly.entity_id
_entity_poly.type
_entity_poly.pdbx_seq_one_letter_code
_entity_poly.pdbx_strand_id
1 'polypeptide(L)'
;MKKKIFLLLLLLFTGCSTRVADFTIISTRNIDMDGNYELVESKVKGKDITPIITYIPIGSPSIEDAIDDALNSVDGDIMTDVTVRSNILWFVYFGTYTYVVVGDVWKKVD
;
A
#
# COMPACT_ATOMS: atom_id res chain seq x y z
N MET A 1 36.22 9.16 16.41
CA MET A 1 35.25 8.21 17.00
C MET A 1 33.80 8.48 16.58
N LYS A 2 33.30 9.73 16.66
CA LYS A 2 31.92 10.10 16.25
C LYS A 2 31.52 9.68 14.82
N LYS A 3 32.41 9.83 13.83
CA LYS A 3 32.15 9.40 12.43
C LYS A 3 31.97 7.88 12.27
N LYS A 4 32.64 7.05 13.09
CA LYS A 4 32.53 5.59 13.03
C LYS A 4 31.21 5.09 13.64
N ILE A 5 30.77 5.73 14.72
CA ILE A 5 29.45 5.48 15.34
C ILE A 5 28.31 5.88 14.40
N PHE A 6 28.44 7.00 13.70
CA PHE A 6 27.47 7.42 12.70
C PHE A 6 27.36 6.42 11.53
N LEU A 7 28.49 5.90 11.05
CA LEU A 7 28.52 4.88 10.00
C LEU A 7 27.86 3.55 10.44
N LEU A 8 28.07 3.16 11.70
CA LEU A 8 27.45 1.96 12.29
C LEU A 8 25.92 2.11 12.43
N LEU A 9 25.45 3.31 12.79
CA LEU A 9 24.02 3.59 12.93
C LEU A 9 23.27 3.53 11.58
N LEU A 10 23.93 3.95 10.50
CA LEU A 10 23.38 3.90 9.14
C LEU A 10 23.16 2.46 8.63
N LEU A 11 23.97 1.50 9.09
CA LEU A 11 23.83 0.08 8.74
C LEU A 11 22.61 -0.58 9.40
N LEU A 12 22.02 0.05 10.43
CA LEU A 12 20.86 -0.47 11.15
C LEU A 12 19.53 -0.08 10.49
N PHE A 13 19.55 0.81 9.49
CA PHE A 13 18.40 1.12 8.65
C PHE A 13 18.39 0.15 7.48
N THR A 14 17.48 -0.82 7.52
CA THR A 14 17.24 -1.72 6.39
C THR A 14 15.82 -1.52 5.89
N GLY A 15 15.66 -1.50 4.57
CA GLY A 15 14.38 -1.39 3.90
C GLY A 15 14.32 -2.37 2.75
N CYS A 16 13.25 -3.15 2.68
CA CYS A 16 12.97 -4.03 1.56
C CYS A 16 11.63 -3.64 0.96
N SER A 17 11.60 -3.43 -0.35
CA SER A 17 10.39 -3.16 -1.12
C SER A 17 10.28 -4.25 -2.18
N THR A 18 9.17 -4.99 -2.19
CA THR A 18 8.91 -6.06 -3.15
C THR A 18 7.62 -5.79 -3.90
N ARG A 19 7.60 -6.13 -5.19
CA ARG A 19 6.38 -6.13 -6.00
C ARG A 19 5.68 -7.46 -5.77
N VAL A 20 4.44 -7.41 -5.29
CA VAL A 20 3.71 -8.61 -4.87
C VAL A 20 2.85 -9.13 -6.00
N ALA A 21 2.07 -8.25 -6.62
CA ALA A 21 1.13 -8.60 -7.67
C ALA A 21 0.78 -7.39 -8.53
N ASP A 22 0.34 -7.69 -9.75
CA ASP A 22 -0.20 -6.75 -10.71
C ASP A 22 -1.59 -7.22 -11.12
N PHE A 23 -2.57 -6.33 -11.03
CA PHE A 23 -3.96 -6.62 -11.34
C PHE A 23 -4.47 -5.68 -12.41
N THR A 24 -5.15 -6.24 -13.41
CA THR A 24 -5.82 -5.43 -14.43
C THR A 24 -7.02 -4.69 -13.85
N ILE A 25 -7.80 -5.36 -13.01
CA ILE A 25 -9.01 -4.85 -12.37
C ILE A 25 -9.10 -5.44 -10.96
N ILE A 26 -9.39 -4.60 -9.96
CA ILE A 26 -9.62 -5.02 -8.58
C ILE A 26 -10.61 -4.08 -7.89
N SER A 27 -11.46 -4.63 -7.03
CA SER A 27 -12.33 -3.86 -6.12
C SER A 27 -12.58 -4.67 -4.85
N THR A 28 -12.72 -3.96 -3.74
CA THR A 28 -13.18 -4.46 -2.44
C THR A 28 -14.68 -4.27 -2.24
N ARG A 29 -15.33 -3.56 -3.18
CA ARG A 29 -16.76 -3.25 -3.15
C ARG A 29 -17.52 -4.14 -4.15
N ASN A 30 -18.82 -4.28 -3.94
CA ASN A 30 -19.67 -4.95 -4.91
C ASN A 30 -19.87 -4.05 -6.12
N ILE A 31 -19.35 -4.46 -7.28
CA ILE A 31 -19.38 -3.71 -8.53
C ILE A 31 -20.32 -4.36 -9.55
N ASP A 32 -20.94 -3.52 -10.37
CA ASP A 32 -21.74 -3.96 -11.51
C ASP A 32 -20.83 -4.04 -12.74
N MET A 33 -20.53 -5.25 -13.24
CA MET A 33 -19.63 -5.41 -14.38
C MET A 33 -20.20 -4.89 -15.70
N ASP A 34 -21.53 -4.74 -15.79
CA ASP A 34 -22.22 -4.23 -16.97
C ASP A 34 -22.46 -2.70 -16.89
N GLY A 35 -22.06 -2.07 -15.79
CA GLY A 35 -22.22 -0.64 -15.55
C GLY A 35 -21.25 0.24 -16.37
N ASN A 36 -21.63 1.49 -16.58
CA ASN A 36 -20.72 2.50 -17.12
C ASN A 36 -19.86 3.07 -16.00
N TYR A 37 -18.55 3.17 -16.23
CA TYR A 37 -17.60 3.72 -15.27
C TYR A 37 -16.82 4.86 -15.92
N GLU A 38 -16.62 5.93 -15.17
CA GLU A 38 -15.78 7.05 -15.56
C GLU A 38 -14.53 7.08 -14.69
N LEU A 39 -13.40 7.42 -15.32
CA LEU A 39 -12.13 7.58 -14.65
C LEU A 39 -12.21 8.82 -13.76
N VAL A 40 -12.08 8.63 -12.45
CA VAL A 40 -12.07 9.73 -11.48
C VAL A 40 -10.68 10.30 -11.37
N GLU A 41 -9.69 9.43 -11.13
CA GLU A 41 -8.31 9.85 -10.94
C GLU A 41 -7.35 8.71 -11.28
N SER A 42 -6.24 9.04 -11.96
CA SER A 42 -5.19 8.09 -12.30
C SER A 42 -4.10 8.04 -11.24
N LYS A 43 -3.49 6.85 -11.06
CA LYS A 43 -2.36 6.60 -10.14
C LYS A 43 -2.64 6.97 -8.68
N VAL A 44 -3.88 6.79 -8.25
CA VAL A 44 -4.28 6.90 -6.85
C VAL A 44 -3.52 5.89 -6.02
N LYS A 45 -3.02 6.33 -4.87
CA LYS A 45 -2.19 5.53 -3.97
C LYS A 45 -2.91 5.30 -2.67
N GLY A 46 -3.15 4.04 -2.36
CA GLY A 46 -3.62 3.60 -1.05
C GLY A 46 -2.52 2.86 -0.30
N LYS A 47 -2.57 2.93 1.03
CA LYS A 47 -1.59 2.25 1.87
C LYS A 47 -2.23 1.77 3.17
N ASP A 48 -1.77 0.62 3.62
CA ASP A 48 -2.05 0.16 4.97
C ASP A 48 -0.74 -0.15 5.70
N ILE A 49 -0.59 0.42 6.90
CA ILE A 49 0.67 0.43 7.66
C ILE A 49 0.44 -0.20 9.02
N THR A 50 1.14 -1.30 9.29
CA THR A 50 1.20 -1.92 10.61
C THR A 50 2.58 -1.69 11.25
N PRO A 51 2.65 -1.16 12.48
CA PRO A 51 3.90 -1.05 13.21
C PRO A 51 4.38 -2.41 13.71
N ILE A 52 5.70 -2.61 13.70
CA ILE A 52 6.39 -3.75 14.30
C ILE A 52 7.19 -3.25 15.49
N ILE A 53 6.89 -3.76 16.69
CA ILE A 53 7.65 -3.45 17.91
C ILE A 53 8.40 -4.72 18.32
N THR A 54 9.72 -4.63 18.43
CA THR A 54 10.57 -5.69 19.00
C THR A 54 10.26 -7.10 18.47
N TYR A 55 10.02 -7.24 17.16
CA TYR A 55 9.70 -8.50 16.46
C TYR A 55 8.26 -9.01 16.51
N ILE A 56 7.33 -8.32 17.18
CA ILE A 56 5.91 -8.69 17.16
C ILE A 56 5.16 -7.65 16.33
N PRO A 57 4.57 -8.03 15.18
CA PRO A 57 3.70 -7.12 14.44
C PRO A 57 2.39 -6.95 15.22
N ILE A 58 1.94 -5.70 15.40
CA ILE A 58 0.71 -5.38 16.17
C ILE A 58 -0.53 -5.53 15.28
N GLY A 59 -0.61 -6.63 14.54
CA GLY A 59 -1.60 -6.86 13.48
C GLY A 59 -0.93 -7.36 12.20
N SER A 60 -1.72 -7.48 11.14
CA SER A 60 -1.24 -7.78 9.79
C SER A 60 -1.82 -6.74 8.86
N PRO A 61 -0.99 -6.04 8.06
CA PRO A 61 -1.53 -5.12 7.10
C PRO A 61 -2.29 -5.89 6.02
N SER A 62 -3.36 -5.31 5.51
CA SER A 62 -4.19 -5.94 4.48
C SER A 62 -4.05 -5.22 3.14
N ILE A 63 -4.03 -6.00 2.06
CA ILE A 63 -4.16 -5.44 0.71
C ILE A 63 -5.56 -4.86 0.52
N GLU A 64 -6.58 -5.46 1.15
CA GLU A 64 -7.97 -4.98 1.13
C GLU A 64 -8.07 -3.57 1.72
N ASP A 65 -7.54 -3.36 2.93
CA ASP A 65 -7.53 -2.03 3.58
C ASP A 65 -6.74 -0.99 2.77
N ALA A 66 -5.66 -1.40 2.12
CA ALA A 66 -4.90 -0.51 1.24
C ALA A 66 -5.69 -0.12 -0.02
N ILE A 67 -6.51 -1.01 -0.58
CA ILE A 67 -7.41 -0.71 -1.71
C ILE A 67 -8.57 0.17 -1.24
N ASP A 68 -9.15 -0.11 -0.08
CA ASP A 68 -10.19 0.73 0.51
C ASP A 68 -9.68 2.14 0.77
N ASP A 69 -8.46 2.32 1.28
CA ASP A 69 -7.82 3.64 1.43
C ASP A 69 -7.71 4.38 0.09
N ALA A 70 -7.31 3.68 -0.99
CA ALA A 70 -7.27 4.26 -2.33
C ALA A 70 -8.66 4.67 -2.84
N LEU A 71 -9.64 3.76 -2.79
CA LEU A 71 -11.00 4.02 -3.26
C LEU A 71 -11.68 5.13 -2.47
N ASN A 72 -11.52 5.15 -1.14
CA ASN A 72 -12.08 6.17 -0.26
C ASN A 72 -11.47 7.55 -0.49
N SER A 73 -10.19 7.62 -0.89
CA SER A 73 -9.50 8.90 -1.08
C SER A 73 -10.09 9.78 -2.19
N VAL A 74 -10.70 9.15 -3.20
CA VAL A 74 -11.30 9.84 -4.37
C VAL A 74 -12.77 9.48 -4.57
N ASP A 75 -13.39 8.80 -3.60
CA ASP A 75 -14.78 8.31 -3.64
C ASP A 75 -15.11 7.52 -4.93
N GLY A 76 -14.30 6.50 -5.20
CA GLY A 76 -14.46 5.58 -6.33
C GLY A 76 -14.92 4.18 -5.95
N ASP A 77 -15.19 3.37 -6.98
CA ASP A 77 -15.79 2.04 -6.84
C ASP A 77 -14.84 0.91 -7.25
N ILE A 78 -14.00 1.14 -8.26
CA ILE A 78 -13.12 0.12 -8.85
C ILE A 78 -11.75 0.70 -9.20
N MET A 79 -10.71 -0.13 -9.12
CA MET A 79 -9.37 0.22 -9.58
C MET A 79 -8.94 -0.63 -10.77
N THR A 80 -8.20 0.00 -11.70
CA THR A 80 -7.56 -0.66 -12.85
C THR A 80 -6.06 -0.39 -12.90
N ASP A 81 -5.31 -1.22 -13.62
CA ASP A 81 -3.83 -1.13 -13.71
C ASP A 81 -3.16 -1.02 -12.32
N VAL A 82 -3.56 -1.92 -11.42
CA VAL A 82 -3.14 -1.87 -10.03
C VAL A 82 -1.83 -2.60 -9.83
N THR A 83 -0.85 -1.92 -9.25
CA THR A 83 0.40 -2.50 -8.76
C THR A 83 0.41 -2.57 -7.24
N VAL A 84 0.54 -3.77 -6.68
CA VAL A 84 0.68 -3.98 -5.24
C VAL A 84 2.14 -4.16 -4.86
N ARG A 85 2.60 -3.37 -3.89
CA ARG A 85 3.95 -3.47 -3.30
C ARG A 85 3.85 -3.74 -1.81
N SER A 86 4.79 -4.53 -1.30
CA SER A 86 4.98 -4.67 0.14
C SER A 86 6.32 -4.05 0.54
N ASN A 87 6.26 -3.18 1.55
CA ASN A 87 7.41 -2.45 2.06
C ASN A 87 7.61 -2.82 3.52
N ILE A 88 8.80 -3.32 3.83
CA ILE A 88 9.25 -3.57 5.19
C ILE A 88 10.36 -2.57 5.47
N LEU A 89 10.17 -1.71 6.47
CA LEU A 89 11.22 -0.88 7.02
C LEU A 89 11.54 -1.41 8.41
N TRP A 90 12.83 -1.55 8.71
CA TRP A 90 13.30 -2.01 10.00
C TRP A 90 14.40 -1.10 10.52
N PHE A 91 14.26 -0.70 11.78
CA PHE A 91 15.25 0.04 12.52
C PHE A 91 15.37 -0.48 13.95
N VAL A 92 16.35 -1.36 14.18
CA VAL A 92 16.70 -1.98 15.47
C VAL A 92 15.50 -2.61 16.21
N TYR A 93 14.69 -1.81 16.91
CA TYR A 93 13.54 -2.22 17.71
C TYR A 93 12.18 -1.76 17.15
N PHE A 94 12.17 -0.86 16.16
CA PHE A 94 10.97 -0.35 15.51
C PHE A 94 11.02 -0.67 14.02
N GLY A 95 9.96 -1.24 13.49
CA GLY A 95 9.77 -1.45 12.08
C GLY A 95 8.36 -1.06 11.64
N THR A 96 8.15 -0.98 10.35
CA THR A 96 6.82 -0.85 9.74
C THR A 96 6.70 -1.86 8.64
N TYR A 97 5.58 -2.57 8.61
CA TYR A 97 5.17 -3.35 7.46
C TYR A 97 4.02 -2.64 6.76
N THR A 98 4.14 -2.45 5.45
CA THR A 98 3.20 -1.63 4.69
C THR A 98 2.85 -2.29 3.37
N TYR A 99 1.57 -2.41 3.08
CA TYR A 99 1.11 -2.62 1.71
C TYR A 99 0.84 -1.28 1.05
N VAL A 100 1.28 -1.15 -0.19
CA VAL A 100 1.08 0.04 -1.02
C VAL A 100 0.45 -0.42 -2.32
N VAL A 101 -0.73 0.10 -2.62
CA VAL A 101 -1.42 -0.12 -3.89
C VAL A 101 -1.42 1.18 -4.69
N VAL A 102 -1.19 1.07 -5.99
CA VAL A 102 -1.22 2.21 -6.91
C VAL A 102 -1.94 1.78 -8.17
N GLY A 103 -2.94 2.54 -8.61
CA GLY A 103 -3.66 2.29 -9.85
C GLY A 103 -4.64 3.40 -10.17
N ASP A 104 -5.41 3.22 -11.23
CA ASP A 104 -6.39 4.19 -11.71
C ASP A 104 -7.76 3.89 -11.11
N VAL A 105 -8.45 4.89 -10.55
CA VAL A 105 -9.74 4.72 -9.87
C VAL A 105 -10.88 5.20 -10.76
N TRP A 106 -11.93 4.38 -10.82
CA TRP A 106 -13.14 4.65 -11.58
C TRP A 106 -14.36 4.61 -10.68
N LYS A 107 -15.39 5.36 -11.07
CA LYS A 107 -16.67 5.44 -10.36
C LYS A 107 -17.81 5.15 -11.33
N LYS A 108 -18.84 4.46 -10.84
CA LYS A 108 -20.02 4.17 -11.63
C LYS A 108 -20.78 5.46 -11.96
N VAL A 109 -21.22 5.57 -13.20
CA VAL A 109 -22.09 6.65 -13.68
C VAL A 109 -23.36 6.00 -14.22
N ASP A 110 -24.51 6.54 -13.82
CA ASP A 110 -25.84 6.07 -14.24
C ASP A 110 -26.21 6.53 -15.66
#